data_AF-A0A350IFN4-F1
#
_entry.id   AF-A0A350IFN4-F1
#
_cell.length_a   1.000
_cell.length_b   1.000
_cell.length_c   1.000
_cell.angle_alpha   90.00
_cell.angle_beta   90.00
_cell.angle_gamma   90.00
#
_symmetry.space_group_name_H-M   'P 1'
#
loop_
_entity.id
_entity.type
_entity.pdbx_description
1 polymer ?
#
loop_
_entity_poly.entity_id
_entity_poly.type
_entity_poly.pdbx_seq_one_letter_code
_entity_poly.pdbx_strand_id
1 'polypeptide(L)' 'MDKSNVKEAYMFPTSKKEVEALGWDYIDVILFTGDAFVDHPSFGTACIARWLQKWGWR' A
#
# COMPACT_ATOMS: atom_id res chain seq x y z
N MET A 1 12.08 -1.86 14.19
CA MET A 1 12.55 -1.32 12.90
C MET A 1 12.22 0.15 12.89
N ASP A 2 13.22 0.99 12.62
CA ASP A 2 13.08 2.44 12.53
C ASP A 2 12.23 2.80 11.29
N LYS A 3 11.02 3.34 11.52
CA LYS A 3 10.08 3.75 10.45
C LYS A 3 10.30 5.19 9.99
N SER A 4 11.32 5.89 10.51
CA SER A 4 11.49 7.33 10.31
C SER A 4 11.96 7.76 8.91
N ASN A 5 12.39 6.82 8.06
CA ASN A 5 13.05 7.13 6.77
C ASN A 5 12.36 6.54 5.53
N VAL A 6 11.13 6.05 5.66
CA VAL A 6 10.38 5.43 4.55
C VAL A 6 9.37 6.41 3.98
N LYS A 7 9.36 6.57 2.65
CA LYS A 7 8.40 7.46 1.99
C LYS A 7 6.99 6.89 2.08
N GLU A 8 6.05 7.68 2.59
CA GLU A 8 4.63 7.40 2.43
C GLU A 8 4.24 7.53 0.95
N ALA A 9 3.52 6.53 0.45
CA ALA A 9 3.06 6.49 -0.92
C ALA A 9 1.61 6.96 -0.99
N TYR A 10 1.31 8.01 -1.76
CA TYR A 10 -0.08 8.39 -2.00
C TYR A 10 -0.84 7.29 -2.78
N MET A 11 -0.16 6.61 -3.70
CA MET A 11 -0.68 5.44 -4.44
C MET A 11 -0.05 4.14 -3.91
N PHE A 12 -0.84 3.06 -3.90
CA PHE A 12 -0.36 1.73 -3.54
C PHE A 12 0.51 1.16 -4.67
N PRO A 13 1.70 0.61 -4.36
CA PRO A 13 2.54 0.01 -5.38
C PRO A 13 1.90 -1.29 -5.91
N THR A 14 1.93 -1.46 -7.23
CA THR A 14 1.43 -2.63 -7.94
C THR A 14 2.55 -3.43 -8.60
N SER A 15 3.79 -2.93 -8.54
CA SER A 15 4.97 -3.59 -9.09
C SER A 15 6.17 -3.54 -8.15
N LYS A 16 7.08 -4.51 -8.30
CA LYS A 16 8.35 -4.55 -7.54
C LYS A 16 9.17 -3.26 -7.67
N LYS A 17 9.17 -2.66 -8.87
CA LYS A 17 9.92 -1.42 -9.14
C LYS A 17 9.37 -0.24 -8.33
N GLU A 18 8.06 -0.16 -8.14
CA GLU A 18 7.43 0.87 -7.33
C GLU A 18 7.72 0.66 -5.84
N VAL A 19 7.69 -0.58 -5.36
CA VAL A 19 8.08 -0.94 -3.98
C VAL A 19 9.54 -0.54 -3.72
N GLU A 20 10.46 -0.85 -4.65
CA GLU A 20 11.87 -0.45 -4.56
C GLU A 20 12.03 1.09 -4.59
N ALA A 21 11.26 1.79 -5.42
CA ALA A 21 11.29 3.26 -5.49
C ALA A 21 10.76 3.95 -4.21
N LEU A 22 9.89 3.27 -3.46
CA LEU A 22 9.43 3.71 -2.14
C LEU A 22 10.43 3.39 -1.02
N GLY A 23 11.49 2.63 -1.32
CA GLY A 23 12.48 2.20 -0.36
C GLY A 23 11.96 1.16 0.63
N TRP A 24 10.93 0.39 0.25
CA TRP A 24 10.36 -0.66 1.09
C TRP A 24 11.23 -1.91 1.01
N ASP A 25 11.77 -2.32 2.14
CA ASP A 25 12.60 -3.52 2.31
C ASP A 25 11.75 -4.79 2.46
N TYR A 26 10.51 -4.63 2.92
CA TYR A 26 9.55 -5.69 3.14
C TYR A 26 8.11 -5.18 2.95
N ILE A 27 7.20 -6.11 2.63
CA ILE A 27 5.76 -5.85 2.47
C ILE A 27 5.00 -6.59 3.58
N ASP A 28 4.28 -5.84 4.41
CA ASP A 28 3.49 -6.39 5.52
C ASP A 28 2.23 -7.11 5.02
N VAL A 29 1.56 -6.55 3.99
CA VAL A 29 0.28 -7.06 3.46
C VAL A 29 0.21 -6.95 1.94
N ILE A 30 -0.23 -8.01 1.26
CA ILE A 30 -0.55 -7.97 -0.17
C ILE A 30 -2.06 -8.13 -0.34
N LEU A 31 -2.70 -7.18 -1.00
CA LEU A 31 -4.11 -7.24 -1.35
C LEU A 31 -4.26 -7.74 -2.79
N PHE A 32 -4.87 -8.91 -2.96
CA PHE A 32 -5.19 -9.46 -4.27
C PHE A 32 -6.68 -9.27 -4.57
N THR A 33 -7.00 -8.71 -5.73
CA THR A 33 -8.38 -8.45 -6.17
C THR A 33 -8.55 -8.86 -7.63
N GLY A 34 -9.70 -9.46 -7.95
CA GLY A 34 -10.09 -9.74 -9.34
C GLY A 34 -10.70 -8.54 -10.08
N ASP A 35 -11.05 -7.49 -9.33
CA ASP A 35 -11.51 -6.19 -9.86
C ASP A 35 -10.31 -5.23 -10.04
N ALA A 36 -10.50 -4.17 -10.81
CA ALA A 36 -9.56 -3.05 -10.85
C ALA A 36 -9.42 -2.41 -9.46
N PHE A 37 -8.19 -2.10 -9.06
CA PHE A 37 -7.96 -1.31 -7.85
C PHE A 37 -8.29 0.16 -8.13
N VAL A 38 -9.45 0.61 -7.68
CA VAL A 38 -9.89 2.00 -7.74
C VAL A 38 -10.01 2.53 -6.32
N ASP A 39 -9.33 3.63 -6.03
CA ASP A 39 -9.38 4.28 -4.71
C ASP A 39 -10.72 5.02 -4.51
N HIS A 40 -11.76 4.24 -4.20
CA HIS A 40 -13.14 4.71 -4.08
C HIS A 40 -13.83 4.05 -2.87
N PRO A 41 -14.64 4.78 -2.07
CA PRO A 41 -15.24 4.26 -0.83
C PRO A 41 -16.20 3.08 -1.03
N SER A 42 -16.75 2.89 -2.24
CA SER A 42 -17.55 1.72 -2.58
C SER A 42 -16.73 0.46 -2.88
N PHE A 43 -15.41 0.55 -2.96
CA PHE A 43 -14.51 -0.56 -3.27
C PHE A 43 -13.87 -1.06 -1.98
N GLY A 44 -14.28 -2.26 -1.53
CA GLY A 44 -13.83 -2.82 -0.25
C GLY A 44 -12.30 -2.89 -0.12
N THR A 45 -11.61 -3.31 -1.19
CA THR A 45 -10.15 -3.40 -1.23
C THR A 45 -9.47 -2.05 -0.98
N ALA A 46 -10.01 -0.95 -1.54
CA ALA A 46 -9.48 0.39 -1.33
C ALA A 46 -9.68 0.86 0.13
N CYS A 47 -10.87 0.63 0.69
CA CYS A 47 -11.15 0.96 2.09
C CYS A 47 -10.22 0.24 3.06
N ILE A 48 -9.99 -1.07 2.85
CA ILE A 48 -9.07 -1.87 3.66
C ILE A 48 -7.63 -1.35 3.51
N ALA A 49 -7.17 -1.11 2.27
CA ALA A 49 -5.84 -0.61 1.99
C ALA A 49 -5.57 0.73 2.69
N ARG A 50 -6.50 1.69 2.59
CA ARG A 50 -6.40 3.02 3.23
C ARG A 50 -6.43 2.94 4.75
N TRP A 51 -7.23 2.04 5.31
CA TRP A 51 -7.26 1.82 6.75
C TRP A 51 -5.93 1.27 7.26
N LEU A 52 -5.36 0.26 6.60
CA LEU A 52 -4.04 -0.30 6.94
C LEU A 52 -2.95 0.77 6.81
N GLN A 53 -2.94 1.52 5.72
CA GLN A 53 -1.97 2.59 5.50
C GLN A 53 -2.01 3.64 6.63
N LYS A 54 -3.21 4.05 7.08
CA LYS A 54 -3.37 4.99 8.20
C LYS A 54 -2.71 4.49 9.50
N TRP A 55 -2.57 3.17 9.67
CA TRP A 55 -1.92 2.55 10.83
C TRP A 55 -0.43 2.24 10.59
N GLY A 56 0.14 2.69 9.47
CA GLY A 56 1.57 2.56 9.15
C GLY A 56 1.99 1.16 8.71
N TRP A 57 1.04 0.40 8.14
CA TRP A 57 1.32 -0.83 7.40
C TRP A 57 1.72 -0.48 5.97
N ARG A 58 2.68 -1.21 5.41
CA ARG A 58 3.23 -1.01 4.07
C ARG A 58 3.13 -2.28 3.24
#